data_AF-A0A8X6ISE6-F1
#
_entry.id   AF-A0A8X6ISE6-F1
#
_cell.length_a   1.000
_cell.length_b   1.000
_cell.length_c   1.000
_cell.angle_alpha   90.00
_cell.angle_beta   90.00
_cell.angle_gamma   90.00
#
_symmetry.space_group_name_H-M   'P 1'
#
loop_
_entity.id
_entity.type
_entity.pdbx_description
1 polymer ?
#
loop_
_entity_poly.entity_id
_entity_poly.type
_entity_poly.pdbx_seq_one_letter_code
_entity_poly.pdbx_strand_id
1 'polypeptide(L)'
;MLYIISQKDEHCWIGELNGLRGWFPAKFVELLDERSKQYSSAGDDSVTEVITDLARGTLCPAIKAVLEHGMKKSSILGGPCHPWLFIEEVANKEVEKDFNSVYSRLVLCKTFRLDEDGKVLTPEEILYRSVQAINLSHDAASAQMDVKLRSLVCIGLNEQVLHLWFEVLCSCIPVVQKWYHPWSFINSPGWVQIKCELRLLAQFAFNLNPEWELPVKKEPSQPLKEGVRDMLVKHHLFSWDL
;
A
#
# COMPACT_ATOMS: atom_id res chain seq x y z
N MET A 1 -7.59 -21.29 -1.64
CA MET A 1 -7.23 -20.35 -0.56
C MET A 1 -6.89 -21.17 0.67
N LEU A 2 -5.72 -20.96 1.27
CA LEU A 2 -5.27 -21.65 2.47
C LEU A 2 -5.75 -20.86 3.70
N TYR A 3 -6.52 -21.48 4.59
CA TYR A 3 -6.95 -20.86 5.85
C TYR A 3 -6.02 -21.26 6.99
N ILE A 4 -5.44 -20.30 7.70
CA ILE A 4 -4.51 -20.61 8.79
C ILE A 4 -5.27 -20.82 10.10
N ILE A 5 -5.09 -22.01 10.69
CA ILE A 5 -5.73 -22.43 11.95
C ILE A 5 -4.81 -22.17 13.14
N SER A 6 -3.49 -22.30 12.98
CA SER A 6 -2.55 -22.05 14.08
C SER A 6 -1.18 -21.61 13.61
N GLN A 7 -0.64 -20.59 14.27
CA GLN A 7 0.70 -20.03 14.07
C GLN A 7 1.59 -20.21 15.32
N LYS A 8 1.29 -21.18 16.19
CA LYS A 8 2.02 -21.37 17.46
C LYS A 8 3.51 -21.72 17.27
N ASP A 9 3.86 -22.35 16.17
CA ASP A 9 5.24 -22.66 15.80
C ASP A 9 5.71 -21.69 14.71
N GLU A 10 6.91 -21.13 14.89
CA GLU A 10 7.47 -20.10 14.00
C GLU A 10 7.82 -20.63 12.61
N HIS A 11 8.04 -21.93 12.48
CA HIS A 11 8.52 -22.57 11.25
C HIS A 11 7.42 -23.37 10.54
N CYS A 12 6.39 -23.82 11.27
CA CYS A 12 5.37 -24.72 10.75
C CYS A 12 3.96 -24.36 11.25
N TRP A 13 3.14 -23.81 10.37
CA TRP A 13 1.76 -23.42 10.68
C TRP A 13 0.79 -24.53 10.36
N ILE A 14 -0.36 -24.55 11.04
CA ILE A 14 -1.46 -25.45 10.70
C ILE A 14 -2.46 -24.67 9.86
N GLY A 15 -2.85 -25.20 8.71
CA GLY A 15 -3.87 -24.60 7.86
C GLY A 15 -4.81 -25.61 7.23
N GLU A 16 -5.84 -25.12 6.54
CA GLU A 16 -6.84 -25.90 5.81
C GLU A 16 -6.92 -25.41 4.36
N LEU A 17 -6.83 -26.35 3.43
CA LEU A 17 -6.95 -26.11 2.00
C LEU A 17 -7.92 -27.16 1.42
N ASN A 18 -8.98 -26.72 0.76
CA ASN A 18 -10.00 -27.59 0.15
C ASN A 18 -10.62 -28.61 1.14
N GLY A 19 -10.83 -28.21 2.40
CA GLY A 19 -11.38 -29.06 3.46
C GLY A 19 -10.38 -30.04 4.10
N LEU A 20 -9.12 -30.03 3.66
CA LEU A 20 -8.05 -30.85 4.24
C LEU A 20 -7.15 -30.00 5.12
N ARG A 21 -6.97 -30.45 6.36
CA ARG A 21 -6.14 -29.79 7.37
C ARG A 21 -4.73 -30.38 7.38
N GLY A 22 -3.71 -29.53 7.34
CA GLY A 22 -2.32 -29.93 7.29
C GLY A 22 -1.36 -28.91 7.88
N TRP A 23 -0.08 -29.28 7.92
CA TRP A 23 1.01 -28.40 8.32
C TRP A 23 1.60 -27.70 7.10
N PHE A 24 2.03 -26.46 7.21
CA PHE A 24 2.59 -25.66 6.12
C PHE A 24 3.84 -24.96 6.65
N PRO A 25 4.98 -25.04 5.94
CA PRO A 25 6.15 -24.28 6.36
C PRO A 25 5.82 -22.78 6.27
N ALA A 26 5.94 -22.07 7.39
CA ALA A 26 5.53 -20.67 7.52
C ALA A 26 6.13 -19.76 6.43
N LYS A 27 7.39 -20.04 6.04
CA LYS A 27 8.11 -19.31 4.99
C LYS A 27 7.52 -19.40 3.57
N PHE A 28 6.58 -20.31 3.32
CA PHE A 28 5.88 -20.45 2.04
C PHE A 28 4.42 -20.03 2.12
N VAL A 29 4.01 -19.48 3.25
CA VAL A 29 2.66 -18.95 3.46
C VAL A 29 2.77 -17.43 3.48
N GLU A 30 2.12 -16.78 2.53
CA GLU A 30 1.85 -15.36 2.62
C GLU A 30 0.48 -15.19 3.26
N LEU A 31 0.45 -14.52 4.42
CA LEU A 31 -0.81 -14.17 5.06
C LEU A 31 -1.45 -13.06 4.23
N LEU A 32 -2.62 -13.37 3.66
CA LEU A 32 -3.45 -12.34 3.05
C LEU A 32 -4.08 -11.54 4.18
N ASP A 33 -3.94 -10.22 4.11
CA ASP A 33 -4.54 -9.31 5.07
C ASP A 33 -6.07 -9.47 5.05
N GLU A 34 -6.66 -9.85 6.18
CA GLU A 34 -8.11 -9.98 6.35
C GLU A 34 -8.82 -8.61 6.39
N ARG A 35 -8.05 -7.51 6.35
CA ARG A 35 -8.49 -6.13 6.59
C ARG A 35 -9.75 -5.69 5.86
N SER A 36 -10.05 -6.18 4.66
CA SER A 36 -11.26 -5.71 3.99
C SER A 36 -11.66 -6.49 2.74
N LYS A 37 -12.80 -7.17 2.86
CA LYS A 37 -13.49 -7.96 1.83
C LYS A 37 -12.79 -9.27 1.49
N GLN A 38 -13.58 -10.23 1.04
CA GLN A 38 -13.05 -11.52 0.59
C GLN A 38 -12.03 -11.30 -0.51
N TYR A 39 -10.87 -11.93 -0.36
CA TYR A 39 -9.82 -11.95 -1.37
C TYR A 39 -10.41 -12.17 -2.77
N SER A 40 -9.89 -11.42 -3.73
CA SER A 40 -10.26 -11.54 -5.13
C SER A 40 -8.99 -11.58 -5.98
N SER A 41 -8.82 -12.65 -6.75
CA SER A 41 -7.69 -12.77 -7.67
C SER A 41 -7.68 -11.68 -8.73
N ALA A 42 -8.83 -11.07 -9.04
CA ALA A 42 -8.93 -9.98 -10.01
C ALA A 42 -8.27 -8.67 -9.52
N GLY A 43 -8.07 -8.51 -8.20
CA GLY A 43 -7.43 -7.36 -7.60
C GLY A 43 -5.95 -7.58 -7.23
N ASP A 44 -5.40 -8.74 -7.56
CA ASP A 44 -4.06 -9.19 -7.16
C ASP A 44 -3.10 -9.12 -8.34
N ASP A 45 -2.07 -8.27 -8.26
CA ASP A 45 -1.13 -8.04 -9.35
C ASP A 45 -0.10 -9.16 -9.54
N SER A 46 0.00 -10.10 -8.60
CA SER A 46 0.77 -11.33 -8.75
C SER A 46 0.04 -12.40 -9.55
N VAL A 47 -1.29 -12.29 -9.65
CA VAL A 47 -2.17 -13.30 -10.31
C VAL A 47 -2.77 -12.77 -11.60
N THR A 48 -3.24 -11.51 -11.61
CA THR A 48 -3.97 -10.90 -12.73
C THR A 48 -3.24 -9.68 -13.25
N GLU A 49 -2.44 -9.85 -14.30
CA GLU A 49 -1.62 -8.76 -14.87
C GLU A 49 -2.43 -7.52 -15.28
N VAL A 50 -3.68 -7.69 -15.71
CA VAL A 50 -4.58 -6.58 -16.11
C VAL A 50 -4.78 -5.55 -14.99
N ILE A 51 -4.74 -5.96 -13.72
CA ILE A 51 -4.91 -5.01 -12.61
C ILE A 51 -3.75 -4.01 -12.52
N THR A 52 -2.55 -4.44 -12.94
CA THR A 52 -1.35 -3.59 -13.01
C THR A 52 -1.57 -2.44 -13.99
N ASP A 53 -2.10 -2.74 -15.18
CA ASP A 53 -2.38 -1.72 -16.20
C ASP A 53 -3.52 -0.77 -15.79
N LEU A 54 -4.56 -1.29 -15.15
CA LEU A 54 -5.66 -0.46 -14.65
C LEU A 54 -5.20 0.47 -13.52
N ALA A 55 -4.49 -0.06 -12.52
CA ALA A 55 -4.02 0.73 -11.39
C ALA A 55 -2.89 1.68 -11.82
N ARG A 56 -1.77 1.14 -12.31
CA ARG A 56 -0.54 1.91 -12.58
C ARG A 56 -0.56 2.61 -13.94
N GLY A 57 -1.17 2.00 -14.94
CA GLY A 57 -1.24 2.53 -16.31
C GLY A 57 -2.40 3.52 -16.53
N THR A 58 -3.50 3.42 -15.78
CA THR A 58 -4.69 4.26 -15.99
C THR A 58 -5.00 5.15 -14.79
N LEU A 59 -5.22 4.58 -13.61
CA LEU A 59 -5.64 5.34 -12.43
C LEU A 59 -4.52 6.27 -11.93
N CYS A 60 -3.28 5.79 -11.79
CA CYS A 60 -2.19 6.60 -11.27
C CYS A 60 -1.90 7.85 -12.14
N PRO A 61 -1.82 7.77 -13.48
CA PRO A 61 -1.69 8.96 -14.32
C PRO A 61 -2.86 9.93 -14.18
N ALA A 62 -4.09 9.43 -14.03
CA ALA A 62 -5.26 10.27 -13.81
C ALA A 62 -5.18 11.03 -12.47
N ILE A 63 -4.81 10.34 -11.38
CA ILE A 63 -4.58 10.96 -10.06
C ILE A 63 -3.46 12.00 -10.15
N LYS A 64 -2.35 11.66 -10.81
CA LYS A 64 -1.25 12.61 -11.03
C LYS A 64 -1.74 13.86 -11.77
N ALA A 65 -2.49 13.71 -12.86
CA ALA A 65 -3.00 14.85 -13.63
C ALA A 65 -3.93 15.75 -12.79
N VAL A 66 -4.76 15.17 -11.92
CA VAL A 66 -5.59 15.93 -10.97
C VAL A 66 -4.73 16.72 -9.98
N LEU A 67 -3.69 16.10 -9.43
CA LEU A 67 -2.75 16.74 -8.50
C LEU A 67 -1.83 17.75 -9.18
N GLU A 68 -1.53 17.62 -10.46
CA GLU A 68 -0.70 18.61 -11.18
C GLU A 68 -1.52 19.83 -11.63
N HIS A 69 -2.84 19.67 -11.79
CA HIS A 69 -3.73 20.74 -12.24
C HIS A 69 -3.68 21.92 -11.27
N GLY A 70 -3.08 23.04 -11.71
CA GLY A 70 -2.98 24.27 -10.93
C GLY A 70 -1.96 24.26 -9.81
N MET A 71 -1.00 23.33 -9.81
CA MET A 71 0.19 23.43 -8.97
C MET A 71 1.00 24.69 -9.32
N LYS A 72 1.40 25.43 -8.29
CA LYS A 72 2.26 26.61 -8.39
C LYS A 72 3.69 26.16 -8.64
N LYS A 73 4.37 26.82 -9.58
CA LYS A 73 5.81 26.65 -9.77
C LYS A 73 6.57 27.25 -8.59
N SER A 74 7.67 26.62 -8.16
CA SER A 74 8.53 27.13 -7.09
C SER A 74 9.02 28.55 -7.42
N SER A 75 8.66 29.52 -6.59
CA SER A 75 8.74 30.95 -6.90
C SER A 75 10.12 31.58 -6.73
N ILE A 76 11.10 30.88 -6.13
CA ILE A 76 12.36 31.54 -5.71
C ILE A 76 13.63 30.89 -6.28
N LEU A 77 13.61 29.64 -6.75
CA LEU A 77 14.84 29.00 -7.27
C LEU A 77 14.63 27.87 -8.30
N GLY A 78 13.45 27.77 -8.91
CA GLY A 78 13.18 26.70 -9.89
C GLY A 78 13.30 25.29 -9.30
N GLY A 79 13.08 25.15 -7.98
CA GLY A 79 13.11 23.86 -7.29
C GLY A 79 12.04 22.90 -7.85
N PRO A 80 12.21 21.58 -7.61
CA PRO A 80 11.31 20.56 -8.11
C PRO A 80 9.87 20.85 -7.69
N CYS A 81 8.95 20.70 -8.64
CA CYS A 81 7.52 20.92 -8.46
C CYS A 81 6.84 19.60 -8.85
N HIS A 82 6.52 18.78 -7.84
CA HIS A 82 5.94 17.47 -8.05
C HIS A 82 4.88 17.16 -6.97
N PRO A 83 3.75 16.50 -7.31
CA PRO A 83 2.71 16.15 -6.33
C PRO A 83 3.21 15.43 -5.08
N TRP A 84 4.24 14.60 -5.21
CA TRP A 84 4.85 13.89 -4.07
C TRP A 84 5.33 14.84 -2.96
N LEU A 85 5.98 15.97 -3.29
CA LEU A 85 6.44 16.92 -2.27
C LEU A 85 5.27 17.57 -1.52
N PHE A 86 4.18 17.85 -2.23
CA PHE A 86 2.94 18.35 -1.63
C PHE A 86 2.34 17.31 -0.67
N ILE A 87 2.27 16.05 -1.10
CA ILE A 87 1.77 14.93 -0.28
C ILE A 87 2.62 14.76 0.97
N GLU A 88 3.96 14.80 0.85
CA GLU A 88 4.87 14.73 1.99
C GLU A 88 4.62 15.87 2.98
N GLU A 89 4.45 17.10 2.49
CA GLU A 89 4.19 18.25 3.37
C GLU A 89 2.86 18.11 4.11
N VAL A 90 1.78 17.69 3.43
CA VAL A 90 0.49 17.43 4.08
C VAL A 90 0.62 16.32 5.12
N ALA A 91 1.22 15.18 4.75
CA ALA A 91 1.36 14.03 5.64
C ALA A 91 2.10 14.39 6.94
N ASN A 92 3.15 15.20 6.85
CA ASN A 92 3.85 15.72 8.03
C ASN A 92 2.99 16.71 8.82
N LYS A 93 2.27 17.60 8.12
CA LYS A 93 1.46 18.65 8.76
C LYS A 93 0.32 18.11 9.61
N GLU A 94 -0.33 17.04 9.15
CA GLU A 94 -1.48 16.44 9.83
C GLU A 94 -1.09 15.78 11.17
N VAL A 95 0.12 15.22 11.27
CA VAL A 95 0.60 14.57 12.50
C VAL A 95 1.42 15.49 13.42
N GLU A 96 1.75 16.70 12.98
CA GLU A 96 2.67 17.61 13.68
C GLU A 96 2.20 17.95 15.11
N LYS A 97 0.90 18.17 15.30
CA LYS A 97 0.33 18.64 16.58
C LYS A 97 0.47 17.62 17.72
N ASP A 98 0.42 16.33 17.38
CA ASP A 98 0.42 15.21 18.33
C ASP A 98 1.53 14.20 18.04
N PHE A 99 2.64 14.68 17.46
CA PHE A 99 3.69 13.83 16.89
C PHE A 99 4.18 12.72 17.81
N ASN A 100 4.46 13.03 19.08
CA ASN A 100 4.93 12.03 20.04
C ASN A 100 3.90 10.91 20.27
N SER A 101 2.62 11.27 20.39
CA SER A 101 1.52 10.30 20.58
C SER A 101 1.34 9.44 19.34
N VAL A 102 1.32 10.06 18.16
CA VAL A 102 1.25 9.37 16.86
C VAL A 102 2.41 8.39 16.71
N TYR A 103 3.64 8.85 16.94
CA TYR A 103 4.83 8.03 16.82
C TYR A 103 4.80 6.82 17.76
N SER A 104 4.46 7.02 19.04
CA SER A 104 4.30 5.93 20.00
C SER A 104 3.26 4.91 19.53
N ARG A 105 2.12 5.35 19.01
CA ARG A 105 1.07 4.44 18.52
C ARG A 105 1.48 3.69 17.28
N LEU A 106 2.16 4.34 16.33
CA LEU A 106 2.71 3.68 15.14
C LEU A 106 3.73 2.60 15.50
N VAL A 107 4.63 2.89 16.45
CA VAL A 107 5.61 1.92 16.95
C VAL A 107 4.91 0.74 17.62
N LEU A 108 3.92 1.00 18.49
CA LEU A 108 3.16 -0.04 19.16
C LEU A 108 2.36 -0.90 18.17
N CYS A 109 1.67 -0.29 17.20
CA CYS A 109 0.95 -1.02 16.16
C CYS A 109 1.89 -1.94 15.39
N LYS A 110 3.05 -1.45 14.96
CA LYS A 110 4.03 -2.26 14.25
C LYS A 110 4.60 -3.40 15.12
N THR A 111 4.87 -3.12 16.40
CA THR A 111 5.51 -4.08 17.32
C THR A 111 4.58 -5.23 17.70
N PHE A 112 3.30 -4.91 17.91
CA PHE A 112 2.29 -5.86 18.38
C PHE A 112 1.29 -6.27 17.29
N ARG A 113 1.51 -5.82 16.04
CA ARG A 113 0.63 -6.03 14.87
C ARG A 113 -0.82 -5.60 15.11
N LEU A 114 -1.03 -4.56 15.92
CA LEU A 114 -2.37 -4.10 16.31
C LEU A 114 -3.14 -3.47 15.15
N ASP A 115 -2.46 -3.08 14.08
CA ASP A 115 -3.10 -2.56 12.88
C ASP A 115 -3.77 -3.66 12.05
N GLU A 116 -3.56 -4.94 12.32
CA GLU A 116 -4.30 -6.05 11.67
C GLU A 116 -5.83 -5.86 11.79
N ASP A 117 -6.32 -5.21 12.85
CA ASP A 117 -7.75 -4.93 13.06
C ASP A 117 -8.30 -3.68 12.31
N GLY A 118 -7.48 -2.97 11.50
CA GLY A 118 -7.89 -1.90 10.57
C GLY A 118 -8.54 -0.64 11.18
N LYS A 119 -8.78 -0.61 12.49
CA LYS A 119 -9.49 0.48 13.19
C LYS A 119 -8.61 1.30 14.15
N VAL A 120 -7.32 1.00 14.21
CA VAL A 120 -6.43 1.55 15.24
C VAL A 120 -5.80 2.89 14.84
N LEU A 121 -5.60 3.13 13.55
CA LEU A 121 -4.97 4.34 13.02
C LEU A 121 -5.96 5.16 12.21
N THR A 122 -5.85 6.50 12.30
CA THR A 122 -6.66 7.40 11.48
C THR A 122 -6.12 7.47 10.04
N PRO A 123 -6.91 7.90 9.04
CA PRO A 123 -6.43 8.06 7.67
C PRO A 123 -5.15 8.90 7.53
N GLU A 124 -5.03 9.96 8.33
CA GLU A 124 -3.86 10.84 8.40
C GLU A 124 -2.60 10.09 8.85
N GLU A 125 -2.75 9.21 9.84
CA GLU A 125 -1.64 8.45 10.42
C GLU A 125 -1.20 7.31 9.51
N ILE A 126 -2.16 6.65 8.84
CA ILE A 126 -1.86 5.66 7.81
C ILE A 126 -1.17 6.35 6.62
N LEU A 127 -1.63 7.56 6.22
CA LEU A 127 -0.97 8.36 5.18
C LEU A 127 0.47 8.68 5.57
N TYR A 128 0.69 9.25 6.77
CA TYR A 128 2.01 9.57 7.28
C TYR A 128 2.92 8.33 7.29
N ARG A 129 2.46 7.22 7.88
CA ARG A 129 3.19 5.94 7.91
C ARG A 129 3.57 5.46 6.52
N SER A 130 2.64 5.51 5.57
CA SER A 130 2.83 5.03 4.19
C SER A 130 3.84 5.89 3.44
N VAL A 131 3.78 7.21 3.59
CA VAL A 131 4.76 8.14 3.01
C VAL A 131 6.16 7.89 3.57
N GLN A 132 6.30 7.72 4.89
CA GLN A 132 7.60 7.39 5.50
C GLN A 132 8.16 6.05 5.00
N ALA A 133 7.31 5.02 4.91
CA ALA A 133 7.70 3.70 4.43
C ALA A 133 8.13 3.73 2.95
N ILE A 134 7.40 4.47 2.11
CA ILE A 134 7.76 4.66 0.70
C ILE A 134 9.08 5.41 0.60
N ASN A 135 9.26 6.53 1.31
CA ASN A 135 10.53 7.25 1.29
C ASN A 135 11.70 6.35 1.67
N LEU A 136 11.60 5.61 2.77
CA LEU A 136 12.65 4.70 3.20
C LEU A 136 13.02 3.65 2.13
N SER A 137 12.02 2.98 1.55
CA SER A 137 12.23 1.90 0.57
C SER A 137 12.67 2.42 -0.80
N HIS A 138 12.03 3.48 -1.29
CA HIS A 138 12.20 4.00 -2.64
C HIS A 138 13.45 4.89 -2.75
N ASP A 139 13.82 5.63 -1.71
CA ASP A 139 15.06 6.41 -1.71
C ASP A 139 16.29 5.49 -1.69
N ALA A 140 16.23 4.37 -0.96
CA ALA A 140 17.27 3.35 -0.99
C ALA A 140 17.47 2.76 -2.40
N ALA A 141 16.42 2.74 -3.22
CA ALA A 141 16.45 2.31 -4.61
C ALA A 141 16.67 3.46 -5.62
N SER A 142 16.87 4.70 -5.15
CA SER A 142 16.96 5.90 -6.00
C SER A 142 15.75 6.07 -6.95
N ALA A 143 14.57 5.64 -6.51
CA ALA A 143 13.36 5.67 -7.33
C ALA A 143 12.85 7.12 -7.52
N GLN A 144 12.26 7.37 -8.68
CA GLN A 144 11.70 8.68 -9.02
C GLN A 144 10.42 8.96 -8.24
N MET A 145 10.07 10.24 -8.12
CA MET A 145 8.87 10.69 -7.39
C MET A 145 7.57 10.16 -8.00
N ASP A 146 7.56 9.92 -9.33
CA ASP A 146 6.45 9.26 -10.02
C ASP A 146 6.25 7.83 -9.52
N VAL A 147 7.33 7.09 -9.28
CA VAL A 147 7.27 5.73 -8.74
C VAL A 147 6.71 5.76 -7.33
N LYS A 148 7.21 6.67 -6.48
CA LYS A 148 6.68 6.88 -5.12
C LYS A 148 5.18 7.18 -5.12
N LEU A 149 4.72 8.06 -6.02
CA LEU A 149 3.31 8.42 -6.16
C LEU A 149 2.46 7.20 -6.55
N ARG A 150 2.90 6.41 -7.54
CA ARG A 150 2.20 5.18 -7.95
C ARG A 150 2.10 4.18 -6.81
N SER A 151 3.20 3.98 -6.08
CA SER A 151 3.23 3.09 -4.92
C SER A 151 2.27 3.54 -3.83
N LEU A 152 2.17 4.84 -3.54
CA LEU A 152 1.19 5.35 -2.58
C LEU A 152 -0.25 5.11 -3.04
N VAL A 153 -0.57 5.33 -4.31
CA VAL A 153 -1.91 5.01 -4.83
C VAL A 153 -2.24 3.53 -4.64
N CYS A 154 -1.30 2.63 -4.94
CA CYS A 154 -1.48 1.18 -4.71
C CYS A 154 -1.70 0.85 -3.23
N ILE A 155 -0.93 1.45 -2.32
CA ILE A 155 -1.17 1.28 -0.87
C ILE A 155 -2.56 1.79 -0.49
N GLY A 156 -2.97 2.96 -1.00
CA GLY A 156 -4.28 3.52 -0.71
C GLY A 156 -5.45 2.66 -1.24
N LEU A 157 -5.24 1.91 -2.32
CA LEU A 157 -6.19 0.91 -2.82
C LEU A 157 -6.24 -0.32 -1.93
N ASN A 158 -5.08 -0.88 -1.55
CA ASN A 158 -4.98 -2.03 -0.66
C ASN A 158 -5.62 -1.74 0.70
N GLU A 159 -5.34 -0.57 1.27
CA GLU A 159 -5.87 -0.09 2.55
C GLU A 159 -7.31 0.45 2.41
N GLN A 160 -7.86 0.54 1.19
CA GLN A 160 -9.20 1.08 0.88
C GLN A 160 -9.46 2.52 1.35
N VAL A 161 -8.41 3.28 1.64
CA VAL A 161 -8.47 4.65 2.16
C VAL A 161 -8.12 5.72 1.13
N LEU A 162 -7.91 5.37 -0.15
CA LEU A 162 -7.49 6.33 -1.18
C LEU A 162 -8.37 7.60 -1.25
N HIS A 163 -9.69 7.44 -1.11
CA HIS A 163 -10.64 8.54 -1.06
C HIS A 163 -10.52 9.41 0.20
N LEU A 164 -10.22 8.80 1.35
CA LEU A 164 -9.95 9.51 2.61
C LEU A 164 -8.63 10.27 2.54
N TRP A 165 -7.59 9.66 1.95
CA TRP A 165 -6.33 10.37 1.71
C TRP A 165 -6.50 11.55 0.77
N PHE A 166 -7.30 11.41 -0.29
CA PHE A 166 -7.60 12.53 -1.16
C PHE A 166 -8.32 13.67 -0.42
N GLU A 167 -9.23 13.33 0.51
CA GLU A 167 -9.85 14.31 1.41
C GLU A 167 -8.85 15.00 2.33
N VAL A 168 -7.95 14.25 2.96
CA VAL A 168 -6.87 14.79 3.82
C VAL A 168 -6.01 15.78 3.04
N LEU A 169 -5.59 15.41 1.83
CA LEU A 169 -4.81 16.27 0.94
C LEU A 169 -5.54 17.60 0.64
N CYS A 170 -6.82 17.54 0.28
CA CYS A 170 -7.59 18.73 -0.09
C CYS A 170 -8.03 19.57 1.12
N SER A 171 -8.12 18.97 2.30
CA SER A 171 -8.57 19.64 3.54
C SER A 171 -7.45 20.36 4.28
N CYS A 172 -6.18 20.10 3.95
CA CYS A 172 -5.02 20.77 4.52
C CYS A 172 -4.83 22.20 3.94
N ILE A 173 -5.81 23.08 4.18
CA ILE A 173 -5.93 24.42 3.56
C ILE A 173 -4.62 25.25 3.58
N PRO A 174 -3.84 25.32 4.69
CA PRO A 174 -2.60 26.08 4.70
C PRO A 174 -1.58 25.59 3.66
N VAL A 175 -1.48 24.26 3.49
CA VAL A 175 -0.56 23.64 2.52
C VAL A 175 -1.15 23.73 1.11
N VAL A 176 -2.45 23.49 0.93
CA VAL A 176 -3.13 23.64 -0.36
C VAL A 176 -2.96 25.05 -0.92
N GLN A 177 -3.18 26.09 -0.12
CA GLN A 177 -3.03 27.48 -0.56
C GLN A 177 -1.57 27.86 -0.85
N LYS A 178 -0.59 27.20 -0.22
CA LYS A 178 0.83 27.34 -0.55
C LYS A 178 1.15 26.72 -1.91
N TRP A 179 0.62 25.53 -2.19
CA TRP A 179 1.00 24.72 -3.36
C TRP A 179 0.15 24.95 -4.61
N TYR A 180 -1.08 25.42 -4.49
CA TYR A 180 -2.02 25.47 -5.61
C TYR A 180 -2.64 26.85 -5.83
N HIS A 181 -2.95 27.14 -7.10
CA HIS A 181 -3.81 28.25 -7.47
C HIS A 181 -5.28 27.98 -7.13
N PRO A 182 -6.12 29.01 -6.89
CA PRO A 182 -7.54 28.83 -6.56
C PRO A 182 -8.39 28.12 -7.62
N TRP A 183 -7.93 28.08 -8.87
CA TRP A 183 -8.60 27.38 -9.96
C TRP A 183 -8.20 25.90 -10.08
N SER A 184 -7.31 25.40 -9.23
CA SER A 184 -6.94 23.99 -9.21
C SER A 184 -8.10 23.09 -8.78
N PHE A 185 -8.01 21.79 -9.07
CA PHE A 185 -8.98 20.84 -8.51
C PHE A 185 -8.85 20.75 -6.99
N ILE A 186 -7.61 20.73 -6.49
CA ILE A 186 -7.30 20.57 -5.07
C ILE A 186 -7.76 21.77 -4.21
N ASN A 187 -7.78 22.98 -4.77
CA ASN A 187 -8.20 24.21 -4.08
C ASN A 187 -9.59 24.71 -4.51
N SER A 188 -10.41 23.85 -5.13
CA SER A 188 -11.78 24.16 -5.51
C SER A 188 -12.74 23.09 -4.97
N PRO A 189 -14.05 23.35 -4.86
CA PRO A 189 -15.02 22.32 -4.45
C PRO A 189 -15.08 21.08 -5.35
N GLY A 190 -14.46 21.11 -6.53
CA GLY A 190 -14.42 20.00 -7.48
C GLY A 190 -13.79 18.72 -6.91
N TRP A 191 -12.88 18.82 -5.94
CA TRP A 191 -12.27 17.65 -5.30
C TRP A 191 -13.31 16.76 -4.60
N VAL A 192 -14.45 17.30 -4.17
CA VAL A 192 -15.51 16.52 -3.50
C VAL A 192 -16.10 15.48 -4.43
N GLN A 193 -16.29 15.82 -5.72
CA GLN A 193 -16.77 14.86 -6.71
C GLN A 193 -15.73 13.78 -6.98
N ILE A 194 -14.46 14.17 -7.15
CA ILE A 194 -13.35 13.23 -7.36
C ILE A 194 -13.24 12.24 -6.18
N LYS A 195 -13.37 12.73 -4.94
CA LYS A 195 -13.43 11.89 -3.74
C LYS A 195 -14.55 10.84 -3.83
N CYS A 196 -15.75 11.26 -4.24
CA CYS A 196 -16.89 10.35 -4.35
C CYS A 196 -16.65 9.23 -5.38
N GLU A 197 -16.02 9.54 -6.51
CA GLU A 197 -15.63 8.54 -7.52
C GLU A 197 -14.57 7.58 -6.96
N LEU A 198 -13.54 8.10 -6.28
CA LEU A 198 -12.51 7.28 -5.63
C LEU A 198 -13.08 6.36 -4.55
N ARG A 199 -14.13 6.78 -3.85
CA ARG A 199 -14.78 5.98 -2.80
C ARG A 199 -15.37 4.68 -3.34
N LEU A 200 -15.78 4.64 -4.61
CA LEU A 200 -16.28 3.42 -5.24
C LEU A 200 -15.21 2.32 -5.26
N LEU A 201 -13.92 2.68 -5.32
CA LEU A 201 -12.82 1.71 -5.34
C LEU A 201 -12.68 0.98 -4.00
N ALA A 202 -13.08 1.60 -2.88
CA ALA A 202 -13.08 0.96 -1.57
C ALA A 202 -14.05 -0.25 -1.48
N GLN A 203 -14.84 -0.50 -2.53
CA GLN A 203 -15.69 -1.67 -2.59
C GLN A 203 -14.98 -2.94 -3.12
N PHE A 204 -13.74 -2.84 -3.57
CA PHE A 204 -12.98 -3.96 -4.14
C PHE A 204 -11.81 -4.36 -3.24
N ALA A 205 -11.47 -5.65 -3.24
CA ALA A 205 -10.27 -6.16 -2.60
C ALA A 205 -9.09 -6.01 -3.56
N PHE A 206 -8.02 -5.36 -3.11
CA PHE A 206 -6.78 -5.17 -3.87
C PHE A 206 -5.61 -5.79 -3.12
N ASN A 207 -4.69 -6.41 -3.86
CA ASN A 207 -3.41 -6.89 -3.38
C ASN A 207 -2.34 -6.45 -4.39
N LEU A 208 -2.00 -5.16 -4.35
CA LEU A 208 -1.05 -4.55 -5.28
C LEU A 208 0.31 -4.37 -4.61
N ASN A 209 1.37 -4.91 -5.19
CA ASN A 209 2.73 -4.81 -4.65
C ASN A 209 3.24 -3.36 -4.71
N PRO A 210 3.46 -2.67 -3.56
CA PRO A 210 3.96 -1.29 -3.54
C PRO A 210 5.41 -1.16 -4.05
N GLU A 211 6.18 -2.24 -4.08
CA GLU A 211 7.57 -2.27 -4.55
C GLU A 211 7.68 -2.79 -6.00
N TRP A 212 6.56 -2.97 -6.72
CA TRP A 212 6.51 -3.53 -8.08
C TRP A 212 7.52 -2.92 -9.06
N GLU A 213 7.71 -1.60 -8.98
CA GLU A 213 8.57 -0.83 -9.89
C GLU A 213 10.01 -0.65 -9.35
N LEU A 214 10.31 -1.21 -8.17
CA LEU A 214 11.65 -1.18 -7.61
C LEU A 214 12.51 -2.29 -8.22
N PRO A 215 13.84 -2.11 -8.28
CA PRO A 215 14.74 -3.18 -8.70
C PRO A 215 14.57 -4.40 -7.80
N VAL A 216 14.44 -5.58 -8.41
CA VAL A 216 14.38 -6.84 -7.67
C VAL A 216 15.64 -6.97 -6.81
N LYS A 217 15.48 -6.99 -5.48
CA LYS A 217 16.57 -7.32 -4.58
C LYS A 217 16.98 -8.76 -4.89
N LYS A 218 18.20 -8.95 -5.40
CA LYS A 218 18.79 -10.30 -5.53
C LYS A 218 18.97 -10.86 -4.12
N GLU A 219 17.98 -11.56 -3.61
CA GLU A 219 18.22 -12.48 -2.49
C GLU A 219 19.28 -13.48 -2.96
N PRO A 220 20.28 -13.82 -2.13
CA PRO A 220 21.17 -14.91 -2.45
C PRO A 220 20.30 -16.14 -2.69
N SER A 221 20.40 -16.73 -3.88
CA SER A 221 19.66 -17.91 -4.29
C SER A 221 19.83 -18.99 -3.22
N GLN A 222 18.85 -19.16 -2.34
CA GLN A 222 18.87 -20.26 -1.40
C GLN A 222 18.60 -21.54 -2.21
N PRO A 223 19.51 -22.52 -2.23
CA PRO A 223 19.37 -23.78 -2.98
C PRO A 223 18.23 -24.68 -2.46
N LEU A 224 17.43 -24.20 -1.49
CA LEU A 224 16.39 -24.94 -0.80
C LEU A 224 15.04 -24.97 -1.55
N LYS A 225 14.82 -24.13 -2.57
CA LYS A 225 13.53 -24.09 -3.31
C LYS A 225 13.25 -25.37 -4.10
N GLU A 226 14.28 -26.02 -4.66
CA GLU A 226 14.14 -27.30 -5.36
C GLU A 226 14.16 -28.49 -4.39
N GLY A 227 15.10 -28.50 -3.43
CA GLY A 227 15.24 -29.60 -2.48
C GLY A 227 14.04 -29.81 -1.56
N VAL A 228 13.32 -28.74 -1.19
CA VAL A 228 12.09 -28.83 -0.39
C VAL A 228 10.92 -29.33 -1.22
N ARG A 229 10.76 -28.87 -2.47
CA ARG A 229 9.75 -29.38 -3.40
C ARG A 229 9.93 -30.88 -3.64
N ASP A 230 11.16 -31.32 -3.86
CA ASP A 230 11.51 -32.73 -4.05
C ASP A 230 11.33 -33.54 -2.76
N MET A 231 11.67 -33.01 -1.58
CA MET A 231 11.40 -33.70 -0.31
C MET A 231 9.90 -33.88 -0.04
N LEU A 232 9.09 -32.86 -0.34
CA LEU A 232 7.65 -32.88 -0.11
C LEU A 232 6.94 -33.93 -0.99
N VAL A 233 7.40 -34.07 -2.25
CA VAL A 233 6.90 -35.10 -3.18
C VAL A 233 7.45 -36.50 -2.81
N LYS A 234 8.74 -36.60 -2.48
CA LYS A 234 9.44 -37.89 -2.27
C LYS A 234 9.08 -38.59 -0.95
N HIS A 235 8.71 -37.85 0.09
CA HIS A 235 8.37 -38.43 1.40
C HIS A 235 6.86 -38.61 1.63
N HIS A 236 6.01 -38.40 0.62
CA HIS A 236 4.54 -38.50 0.73
C HIS A 236 3.95 -37.76 1.93
N LEU A 237 4.61 -36.68 2.38
CA LEU A 237 4.15 -35.89 3.53
C LEU A 237 2.89 -35.08 3.18
N PHE A 238 2.56 -34.99 1.88
CA PHE A 238 1.27 -34.52 1.37
C PHE A 238 0.83 -35.45 0.25
N SER A 239 -0.25 -36.21 0.47
CA SER A 239 -0.96 -36.91 -0.61
C SER A 239 -1.87 -35.88 -1.28
N TRP A 240 -1.47 -35.43 -2.46
CA TRP A 240 -2.36 -34.76 -3.40
C TRP A 240 -2.23 -35.51 -4.72
N ASP A 241 -3.25 -36.26 -5.09
CA ASP A 241 -3.45 -36.59 -6.50
C ASP A 241 -3.96 -35.30 -7.17
N LEU A 242 -3.12 -34.73 -8.04
CA LEU A 242 -3.43 -33.58 -8.90
C LEU A 242 -4.46 -33.93 -9.97
#